data_AF-A0A058Z229-F1
#
_entry.id   AF-A0A058Z229-F1
#
_cell.length_a   1.000
_cell.length_b   1.000
_cell.length_c   1.000
_cell.angle_alpha   90.00
_cell.angle_beta   90.00
_cell.angle_gamma   90.00
#
_symmetry.space_group_name_H-M   'P 1'
#
loop_
_entity.id
_entity.type
_entity.pdbx_description
1 polymer ?
#
loop_
_entity_poly.entity_id
_entity_poly.type
_entity_poly.pdbx_seq_one_letter_code
_entity_poly.pdbx_strand_id
1 'polypeptide(L)'
;MFRKFDPSEDISSQQLPKSSAVRTIRAAMLKQFPAFTDPSIAPAAPVVPVPAEDAPAEDAPAEDATVTEDVPATTEAASGAKEEEEEEAEPVPNIGDIVFPSTTNFKILKSRHFYTIFSVNDKPQFVQLDEGDIFPTLRVLQRFPRLMPGIYVDKGAVRPLMGGSDLMVPGIYKPSLEAIGELPAGTVVAVYAIGLQHPFMIGRLTYNVRTILGMQTGNVVENLHTMGDGLWEHSK
;
A
#
# COMPACT_ATOMS: atom_id res chain seq x y z
N MET A 1 12.38 -10.58 6.17
CA MET A 1 13.57 -10.01 6.85
C MET A 1 13.41 -9.84 8.38
N PHE A 2 12.29 -9.32 8.89
CA PHE A 2 12.16 -8.90 10.31
C PHE A 2 11.51 -9.93 11.25
N ARG A 3 11.46 -11.22 10.89
CA ARG A 3 10.70 -12.23 11.64
C ARG A 3 11.15 -12.40 13.09
N LYS A 4 12.46 -12.31 13.35
CA LYS A 4 13.06 -12.38 14.68
C LYS A 4 13.58 -11.01 15.14
N PHE A 5 13.08 -9.93 14.55
CA PHE A 5 13.57 -8.60 14.86
C PHE A 5 13.23 -8.23 16.31
N ASP A 6 14.26 -7.93 17.10
CA ASP A 6 14.14 -7.36 18.43
C ASP A 6 14.89 -6.02 18.48
N PRO A 7 14.21 -4.90 18.74
CA PRO A 7 14.85 -3.59 18.81
C PRO A 7 16.02 -3.51 19.80
N SER A 8 15.99 -4.27 20.89
CA SER A 8 17.02 -4.23 21.93
C SER A 8 18.31 -4.96 21.53
N GLU A 9 18.20 -5.99 20.70
CA GLU A 9 19.33 -6.82 20.28
C GLU A 9 19.86 -6.43 18.89
N ASP A 10 18.96 -6.07 17.96
CA ASP A 10 19.30 -5.87 16.55
C ASP A 10 19.78 -4.46 16.22
N ILE A 11 19.43 -3.46 17.04
CA ILE A 11 19.86 -2.09 16.82
C ILE A 11 21.32 -1.96 17.29
N SER A 12 22.21 -1.59 16.38
CA SER A 12 23.64 -1.38 16.65
C SER A 12 23.93 0.05 17.13
N SER A 13 23.23 1.04 16.56
CA SER A 13 23.39 2.44 16.95
C SER A 13 22.14 3.25 16.66
N GLN A 14 21.92 4.26 17.48
CA GLN A 14 20.84 5.24 17.32
C GLN A 14 21.44 6.63 17.17
N GLN A 15 20.97 7.39 16.19
CA GLN A 15 21.41 8.76 15.92
C GLN A 15 20.21 9.70 15.84
N LEU A 16 20.35 10.90 16.41
CA LEU A 16 19.42 12.01 16.21
C LEU A 16 20.06 12.99 15.22
N PRO A 17 19.72 12.91 13.92
CA PRO A 17 20.29 13.79 12.91
C PRO A 17 19.88 15.25 13.12
N LYS A 18 20.76 16.16 12.69
CA LYS A 18 20.48 17.61 12.65
C LYS A 18 19.42 17.92 11.58
N SER A 19 18.72 19.05 11.73
CA SER A 19 17.63 19.47 10.84
C SER A 19 18.03 19.61 9.37
N SER A 20 19.31 19.83 9.03
CA SER A 20 19.78 19.81 7.65
C SER A 20 19.77 18.40 7.05
N ALA A 21 20.28 17.40 7.77
CA ALA A 21 20.30 16.01 7.33
C ALA A 21 18.88 15.43 7.19
N VAL A 22 17.97 15.77 8.11
CA VAL A 22 16.55 15.39 8.01
C VAL A 22 15.93 15.93 6.72
N ARG A 23 16.20 17.19 6.37
CA ARG A 23 15.72 17.78 5.10
C ARG A 23 16.27 17.05 3.87
N THR A 24 17.54 16.67 3.88
CA THR A 24 18.14 15.88 2.79
C THR A 24 17.48 14.51 2.66
N ILE A 25 17.26 13.80 3.77
CA ILE A 25 16.60 12.49 3.76
C ILE A 25 15.15 12.61 3.25
N ARG A 26 14.41 13.62 3.73
CA ARG A 26 13.05 13.90 3.25
C ARG A 26 13.05 14.18 1.75
N ALA A 27 13.98 14.98 1.24
CA ALA A 27 14.09 15.26 -0.20
C ALA A 27 14.39 13.99 -1.02
N ALA A 28 15.23 13.09 -0.51
CA ALA A 28 15.50 11.81 -1.16
C ALA A 28 14.25 10.92 -1.20
N MET A 29 13.48 10.84 -0.10
CA MET A 29 12.23 10.09 -0.03
C MET A 29 11.15 10.66 -0.95
N LEU A 30 11.00 11.98 -1.01
CA LEU A 30 10.05 12.66 -1.91
C LEU A 30 10.41 12.44 -3.38
N LYS A 31 11.71 12.38 -3.72
CA LYS A 31 12.17 12.05 -5.07
C LYS A 31 11.81 10.62 -5.47
N GLN A 32 11.94 9.67 -4.53
CA GLN A 32 11.68 8.26 -4.79
C GLN A 32 10.17 7.96 -4.85
N PHE A 33 9.38 8.65 -4.04
CA PHE A 33 7.94 8.47 -3.93
C PHE A 33 7.24 9.80 -4.25
N PRO A 34 7.09 10.16 -5.54
CA PRO A 34 6.42 11.40 -5.94
C PRO A 34 4.97 11.47 -5.44
N ALA A 35 4.35 10.31 -5.21
CA ALA A 35 3.05 10.15 -4.56
C ALA A 35 2.95 10.81 -3.17
N PHE A 36 4.04 11.13 -2.48
CA PHE A 36 3.96 11.89 -1.22
C PHE A 36 3.56 13.37 -1.39
N THR A 37 3.61 13.90 -2.61
CA THR A 37 3.44 15.33 -2.91
C THR A 37 2.07 15.63 -3.53
N ASP A 38 1.31 14.61 -3.92
CA ASP A 38 -0.01 14.79 -4.53
C ASP A 38 -1.10 14.79 -3.44
N PRO A 39 -1.76 15.93 -3.17
CA PRO A 39 -2.82 16.04 -2.17
C PRO A 39 -4.10 15.27 -2.56
N SER A 40 -4.24 14.84 -3.82
CA SER A 40 -5.40 14.08 -4.30
C SER A 40 -5.31 12.57 -4.02
N ILE A 41 -4.18 12.10 -3.48
CA ILE A 41 -4.03 10.71 -3.04
C ILE A 41 -4.75 10.54 -1.70
N ALA A 42 -6.08 10.52 -1.78
CA ALA A 42 -6.94 9.99 -0.75
C ALA A 42 -6.50 8.54 -0.42
N PRO A 43 -6.77 8.03 0.81
CA PRO A 43 -6.45 6.68 1.24
C PRO A 43 -7.26 5.57 0.53
N ALA A 44 -7.72 5.83 -0.70
CA ALA A 44 -8.41 4.84 -1.51
C ALA A 44 -7.44 3.70 -1.85
N ALA A 45 -7.75 2.51 -1.31
CA ALA A 45 -7.07 1.28 -1.62
C ALA A 45 -6.99 1.06 -3.14
N PRO A 46 -5.94 0.41 -3.67
CA PRO A 46 -6.01 -0.12 -5.02
C PRO A 46 -7.28 -0.95 -5.16
N VAL A 47 -8.03 -0.76 -6.25
CA VAL A 47 -9.30 -1.44 -6.52
C VAL A 47 -9.12 -2.92 -6.21
N VAL A 48 -9.85 -3.42 -5.22
CA VAL A 48 -9.82 -4.85 -4.85
C VAL A 48 -10.33 -5.59 -6.09
N PRO A 49 -9.53 -6.43 -6.76
CA PRO A 49 -10.06 -7.29 -7.79
C PRO A 49 -11.01 -8.26 -7.09
N VAL A 50 -12.30 -8.01 -7.24
CA VAL A 50 -13.33 -9.00 -6.91
C VAL A 50 -13.12 -10.11 -7.93
N PRO A 51 -12.76 -11.34 -7.53
CA PRO A 51 -12.73 -12.45 -8.47
C PRO A 51 -14.14 -12.57 -9.05
N ALA A 52 -14.27 -12.67 -10.37
CA ALA A 52 -15.55 -12.88 -11.01
C ALA A 52 -16.20 -14.12 -10.38
N GLU A 53 -17.26 -13.93 -9.60
CA GLU A 53 -18.10 -15.04 -9.15
C GLU A 53 -18.72 -15.66 -10.40
N ASP A 54 -18.54 -16.98 -10.56
CA ASP A 54 -19.29 -17.77 -11.52
C ASP A 54 -20.78 -17.50 -11.32
N ALA A 55 -21.40 -16.86 -12.31
CA ALA A 55 -22.84 -16.72 -12.37
C ALA A 55 -23.47 -18.13 -12.36
N PRO A 56 -24.34 -18.47 -11.41
CA PRO A 56 -25.18 -19.63 -11.61
C PRO A 56 -26.20 -19.29 -12.71
N ALA A 57 -26.15 -20.06 -13.78
CA ALA A 57 -27.18 -20.09 -14.81
C ALA A 57 -28.47 -20.75 -14.27
N GLU A 58 -29.59 -20.35 -14.88
CA GLU A 58 -30.96 -20.91 -14.76
C GLU A 58 -31.71 -20.52 -13.47
N ASP A 59 -32.98 -20.12 -13.47
CA ASP A 59 -34.08 -20.25 -14.44
C ASP A 59 -35.16 -19.19 -14.14
N ALA A 60 -35.88 -18.73 -15.16
CA ALA A 60 -37.11 -17.94 -14.98
C ALA A 60 -38.26 -18.87 -14.59
N PRO A 61 -39.36 -18.38 -13.97
CA PRO A 61 -40.47 -17.96 -14.83
C PRO A 61 -41.26 -16.74 -14.33
N ALA A 62 -42.16 -16.31 -15.21
CA ALA A 62 -42.94 -15.09 -15.23
C ALA A 62 -44.28 -15.14 -14.45
N GLU A 63 -44.98 -13.99 -14.51
CA GLU A 63 -46.42 -13.71 -14.26
C GLU A 63 -46.80 -13.42 -12.79
N ASP A 64 -47.68 -12.46 -12.41
CA ASP A 64 -48.68 -11.64 -13.10
C ASP A 64 -49.05 -10.38 -12.25
N ALA A 65 -49.79 -9.48 -12.89
CA ALA A 65 -50.31 -8.14 -12.59
C ALA A 65 -50.93 -7.82 -11.20
N THR A 66 -50.95 -6.51 -10.87
CA THR A 66 -52.20 -5.71 -10.78
C THR A 66 -51.94 -4.21 -10.54
N VAL A 67 -52.90 -3.41 -11.00
CA VAL A 67 -52.93 -1.97 -11.33
C VAL A 67 -53.72 -1.16 -10.28
N THR A 68 -53.45 0.16 -10.13
CA THR A 68 -54.41 1.31 -10.11
C THR A 68 -53.69 2.60 -9.66
N GLU A 69 -53.55 3.63 -10.51
CA GLU A 69 -54.32 4.92 -10.62
C GLU A 69 -53.95 5.94 -9.51
N ASP A 70 -53.79 7.26 -9.69
CA ASP A 70 -54.14 8.22 -10.74
C ASP A 70 -53.32 9.55 -10.58
N VAL A 71 -53.41 10.40 -11.61
CA VAL A 71 -52.70 11.69 -11.92
C VAL A 71 -53.54 12.87 -11.32
N PRO A 72 -53.07 14.14 -11.06
CA PRO A 72 -52.53 15.00 -12.11
C PRO A 72 -51.53 16.12 -11.81
N ALA A 73 -51.03 16.64 -12.93
CA ALA A 73 -50.00 17.65 -13.13
C ALA A 73 -50.35 19.06 -12.64
N THR A 74 -49.33 19.85 -12.32
CA THR A 74 -49.29 21.28 -12.64
C THR A 74 -47.85 21.78 -12.74
N THR A 75 -47.63 22.52 -13.82
CA THR A 75 -46.45 23.31 -14.19
C THR A 75 -46.07 24.36 -13.14
N GLU A 76 -44.78 24.60 -12.91
CA GLU A 76 -44.16 25.93 -13.04
C GLU A 76 -42.64 25.88 -12.82
N ALA A 77 -41.92 26.53 -13.72
CA ALA A 77 -40.50 26.83 -13.60
C ALA A 77 -40.32 28.02 -12.64
N ALA A 78 -39.39 27.91 -11.70
CA ALA A 78 -38.78 29.07 -11.05
C ALA A 78 -37.36 28.75 -10.61
N SER A 79 -36.46 29.61 -11.06
CA SER A 79 -35.04 29.68 -10.77
C SER A 79 -34.73 29.68 -9.27
N GLY A 80 -33.75 28.88 -8.89
CA GLY A 80 -33.05 29.02 -7.62
C GLY A 80 -31.61 28.62 -7.81
N ALA A 81 -30.77 29.60 -8.15
CA ALA A 81 -29.33 29.46 -8.05
C ALA A 81 -29.00 29.18 -6.58
N LYS A 82 -28.69 27.92 -6.26
CA LYS A 82 -28.00 27.60 -5.03
C LYS A 82 -26.54 27.90 -5.28
N GLU A 83 -26.10 29.00 -4.67
CA GLU A 83 -24.71 29.26 -4.35
C GLU A 83 -24.14 27.95 -3.77
N GLU A 84 -23.31 27.29 -4.57
CA GLU A 84 -22.40 26.27 -4.07
C GLU A 84 -21.43 27.03 -3.16
N GLU A 85 -21.68 26.93 -1.84
CA GLU A 85 -20.66 27.23 -0.85
C GLU A 85 -19.43 26.40 -1.23
N GLU A 86 -18.43 27.07 -1.79
CA GLU A 86 -17.07 26.57 -1.84
C GLU A 86 -16.69 26.30 -0.39
N GLU A 87 -16.91 25.06 0.06
CA GLU A 87 -16.21 24.51 1.23
C GLU A 87 -14.74 24.83 0.99
N GLU A 88 -14.20 25.80 1.73
CA GLU A 88 -12.77 26.04 1.81
C GLU A 88 -12.16 24.71 2.25
N ALA A 89 -11.74 23.91 1.27
CA ALA A 89 -11.11 22.63 1.49
C ALA A 89 -9.90 22.92 2.37
N GLU A 90 -9.98 22.54 3.65
CA GLU A 90 -8.83 22.62 4.54
C GLU A 90 -7.64 22.01 3.79
N PRO A 91 -6.47 22.67 3.75
CA PRO A 91 -5.36 22.21 2.93
C PRO A 91 -5.05 20.78 3.34
N VAL A 92 -5.45 19.82 2.52
CA VAL A 92 -5.26 18.39 2.82
C VAL A 92 -3.77 18.24 3.06
N PRO A 93 -3.35 17.91 4.30
CA PRO A 93 -1.94 17.94 4.62
C PRO A 93 -1.24 16.96 3.70
N ASN A 94 -0.23 17.44 2.97
CA ASN A 94 0.54 16.60 2.06
C ASN A 94 0.99 15.35 2.83
N ILE A 95 0.97 14.19 2.19
CA ILE A 95 1.34 12.93 2.85
C ILE A 95 2.75 13.05 3.47
N GLY A 96 3.65 13.80 2.80
CA GLY A 96 4.96 14.16 3.33
C GLY A 96 4.96 14.94 4.65
N ASP A 97 3.96 15.78 4.93
CA ASP A 97 3.82 16.52 6.20
C ASP A 97 3.13 15.69 7.29
N ILE A 98 2.26 14.76 6.90
CA ILE A 98 1.67 13.77 7.82
C ILE A 98 2.73 12.79 8.31
N VAL A 99 3.58 12.32 7.39
CA VAL A 99 4.62 11.33 7.69
C VAL A 99 5.88 11.99 8.27
N PHE A 100 6.17 13.25 7.90
CA PHE A 100 7.27 14.05 8.47
C PHE A 100 6.80 15.43 8.97
N PRO A 101 6.18 15.50 10.15
CA PRO A 101 5.81 16.79 10.75
C PRO A 101 7.05 17.63 11.04
N SER A 102 6.94 18.96 10.87
CA SER A 102 8.05 19.92 11.04
C SER A 102 8.64 19.98 12.45
N THR A 103 7.87 19.53 13.46
CA THR A 103 8.27 19.50 14.87
C THR A 103 8.34 18.04 15.36
N THR A 104 9.41 17.32 15.02
CA THR A 104 9.48 15.88 15.30
C THR A 104 10.86 15.40 15.75
N ASN A 105 10.88 14.49 16.73
CA ASN A 105 12.01 13.63 17.06
C ASN A 105 12.23 12.59 15.96
N PHE A 106 13.12 12.92 15.00
CA PHE A 106 13.58 11.98 13.98
C PHE A 106 14.78 11.19 14.52
N LYS A 107 14.71 9.86 14.44
CA LYS A 107 15.77 8.94 14.88
C LYS A 107 16.17 8.03 13.71
N ILE A 108 17.48 7.89 13.52
CA ILE A 108 18.07 6.91 12.59
C ILE A 108 18.57 5.75 13.45
N LEU A 109 18.00 4.57 13.24
CA LEU A 109 18.38 3.34 13.92
C LEU A 109 19.12 2.47 12.91
N LYS A 110 20.44 2.32 13.10
CA LYS A 110 21.22 1.39 12.28
C LYS A 110 21.14 0.02 12.91
N SER A 111 20.82 -0.99 12.09
CA SER A 111 20.82 -2.38 12.50
C SER A 111 22.19 -3.02 12.36
N ARG A 112 22.38 -4.15 13.03
CA ARG A 112 23.52 -5.07 12.83
C ARG A 112 23.43 -5.83 11.51
N HIS A 113 22.22 -6.01 11.00
CA HIS A 113 21.91 -6.78 9.80
C HIS A 113 21.86 -5.92 8.52
N PHE A 114 22.65 -4.83 8.50
CA PHE A 114 22.84 -3.92 7.37
C PHE A 114 21.56 -3.30 6.78
N TYR A 115 20.62 -2.93 7.64
CA TYR A 115 19.52 -2.04 7.27
C TYR A 115 19.42 -0.86 8.24
N THR A 116 18.82 0.22 7.77
CA THR A 116 18.61 1.44 8.55
C THR A 116 17.12 1.71 8.67
N ILE A 117 16.63 1.88 9.89
CA ILE A 117 15.24 2.22 10.17
C ILE A 117 15.16 3.71 10.49
N PHE A 118 14.28 4.42 9.79
CA PHE A 118 13.94 5.81 10.06
C PHE A 118 12.69 5.85 10.93
N SER A 119 12.85 6.32 12.15
CA SER A 119 11.77 6.47 13.12
C SER A 119 11.41 7.93 13.34
N VAL A 120 10.11 8.19 13.38
CA VAL A 120 9.51 9.52 13.55
C VAL A 120 8.58 9.42 14.75
N ASN A 121 8.82 10.23 15.79
CA ASN A 121 8.09 10.12 17.07
C ASN A 121 8.10 8.70 17.65
N ASP A 122 9.27 8.06 17.65
CA ASP A 122 9.48 6.70 18.15
C ASP A 122 8.74 5.59 17.39
N LYS A 123 8.13 5.91 16.25
CA LYS A 123 7.48 4.95 15.37
C LYS A 123 8.31 4.74 14.10
N PRO A 124 8.65 3.49 13.72
CA PRO A 124 9.35 3.20 12.48
C PRO A 124 8.45 3.48 11.28
N GLN A 125 8.84 4.44 10.43
CA GLN A 125 8.07 4.85 9.25
C GLN A 125 8.68 4.31 7.95
N PHE A 126 10.02 4.25 7.87
CA PHE A 126 10.72 3.79 6.68
C PHE A 126 11.91 2.91 7.03
N VAL A 127 12.29 2.08 6.08
CA VAL A 127 13.45 1.21 6.14
C VAL A 127 14.28 1.40 4.87
N GLN A 128 15.59 1.47 5.02
CA GLN A 128 16.55 1.40 3.94
C GLN A 128 17.34 0.10 4.05
N LEU A 129 17.42 -0.65 2.96
CA LEU A 129 18.32 -1.81 2.84
C LEU A 129 19.69 -1.29 2.41
N ASP A 130 20.78 -1.72 3.06
CA ASP A 130 22.17 -1.48 2.62
C ASP A 130 22.41 -0.11 1.94
N GLU A 131 22.73 -0.13 0.64
CA GLU A 131 22.86 1.01 -0.29
C GLU A 131 21.68 1.07 -1.29
N GLY A 132 20.61 0.35 -1.00
CA GLY A 132 19.43 0.22 -1.83
C GLY A 132 18.34 1.24 -1.50
N ASP A 133 17.19 0.99 -2.14
CA ASP A 133 16.00 1.81 -2.07
C ASP A 133 15.39 1.87 -0.66
N ILE A 134 14.85 3.03 -0.31
CA ILE A 134 14.08 3.23 0.91
C ILE A 134 12.65 2.72 0.65
N PHE A 135 12.06 1.98 1.57
CA PHE A 135 10.65 1.58 1.48
C PHE A 135 9.88 1.91 2.76
N PRO A 136 8.58 2.22 2.66
CA PRO A 136 7.74 2.51 3.82
C PRO A 136 7.51 1.24 4.67
N THR A 137 7.24 1.39 5.96
CA THR A 137 6.75 0.27 6.76
C THR A 137 5.33 -0.10 6.35
N LEU A 138 4.90 -1.33 6.67
CA LEU A 138 3.57 -1.79 6.31
C LEU A 138 2.46 -0.91 6.92
N ARG A 139 2.72 -0.28 8.08
CA ARG A 139 1.80 0.68 8.72
C ARG A 139 1.57 1.93 7.87
N VAL A 140 2.65 2.51 7.36
CA VAL A 140 2.57 3.67 6.46
C VAL A 140 1.79 3.30 5.21
N LEU A 141 2.09 2.14 4.64
CA LEU A 141 1.45 1.67 3.44
C LEU A 141 -0.04 1.32 3.66
N GLN A 142 -0.44 0.82 4.83
CA GLN A 142 -1.85 0.61 5.15
C GLN A 142 -2.64 1.91 5.28
N ARG A 143 -1.99 2.98 5.74
CA ARG A 143 -2.58 4.32 5.77
C ARG A 143 -2.61 4.97 4.38
N PHE A 144 -1.61 4.68 3.55
CA PHE A 144 -1.47 5.23 2.20
C PHE A 144 -1.16 4.13 1.17
N PRO A 145 -2.18 3.33 0.77
CA PRO A 145 -2.00 2.14 -0.08
C PRO A 145 -1.40 2.43 -1.46
N ARG A 146 -1.55 3.66 -1.95
CA ARG A 146 -1.11 4.13 -3.27
C ARG A 146 0.34 4.61 -3.33
N LEU A 147 1.10 4.52 -2.23
CA LEU A 147 2.50 4.94 -2.20
C LEU A 147 3.41 4.07 -3.08
N MET A 148 3.04 2.83 -3.36
CA MET A 148 3.85 1.91 -4.14
C MET A 148 2.97 0.94 -4.95
N PRO A 149 3.48 0.37 -6.05
CA PRO A 149 2.74 -0.60 -6.84
C PRO A 149 2.36 -1.83 -6.00
N GLY A 150 1.12 -2.28 -6.16
CA GLY A 150 0.54 -3.38 -5.39
C GLY A 150 0.22 -4.59 -6.25
N ILE A 151 0.80 -5.75 -5.93
CA ILE A 151 0.49 -7.04 -6.56
C ILE A 151 -0.53 -7.81 -5.71
N TYR A 152 -1.36 -8.62 -6.37
CA TYR A 152 -2.31 -9.49 -5.67
C TYR A 152 -1.85 -10.94 -5.68
N VAL A 153 -2.14 -11.64 -4.57
CA VAL A 153 -1.86 -13.07 -4.40
C VAL A 153 -3.13 -13.84 -4.07
N ASP A 154 -3.10 -15.11 -4.42
CA ASP A 154 -4.16 -16.05 -4.08
C ASP A 154 -4.26 -16.25 -2.56
N LYS A 155 -5.48 -16.56 -2.09
CA LYS A 155 -5.75 -16.81 -0.66
C LYS A 155 -4.87 -17.92 -0.07
N GLY A 156 -4.48 -18.91 -0.88
CA GLY A 156 -3.60 -20.01 -0.47
C GLY A 156 -2.17 -19.58 -0.17
N ALA A 157 -1.68 -18.50 -0.78
CA ALA A 157 -0.32 -17.99 -0.58
C ALA A 157 -0.17 -17.20 0.73
N VAL A 158 -1.27 -16.68 1.29
CA VAL A 158 -1.23 -15.79 2.46
C VAL A 158 -0.56 -16.43 3.68
N ARG A 159 -0.93 -17.66 4.04
CA ARG A 159 -0.36 -18.33 5.23
C ARG A 159 1.15 -18.57 5.10
N PRO A 160 1.68 -19.16 4.00
CA PRO A 160 3.13 -19.26 3.79
C PRO A 160 3.86 -17.92 3.86
N LEU A 161 3.31 -16.88 3.23
CA LEU A 161 3.94 -15.55 3.17
C LEU A 161 4.00 -14.88 4.54
N MET A 162 2.92 -14.95 5.32
CA MET A 162 2.92 -14.49 6.72
C MET A 162 3.92 -15.28 7.59
N GLY A 163 4.21 -16.53 7.21
CA GLY A 163 5.28 -17.34 7.82
C GLY A 163 6.70 -16.86 7.50
N GLY A 164 6.84 -15.85 6.63
CA GLY A 164 8.13 -15.32 6.17
C GLY A 164 8.68 -16.02 4.93
N SER A 165 7.86 -16.80 4.21
CA SER A 165 8.25 -17.35 2.91
C SER A 165 8.32 -16.25 1.85
N ASP A 166 9.14 -16.47 0.85
CA ASP A 166 9.11 -15.70 -0.39
C ASP A 166 7.89 -16.08 -1.24
N LEU A 167 7.50 -15.18 -2.15
CA LEU A 167 6.41 -15.41 -3.08
C LEU A 167 6.93 -16.18 -4.30
N MET A 168 6.29 -17.31 -4.56
CA MET A 168 6.55 -18.14 -5.72
C MET A 168 5.57 -17.82 -6.84
N VAL A 169 5.97 -18.05 -8.09
CA VAL A 169 5.14 -17.85 -9.30
C VAL A 169 3.69 -18.33 -9.12
N PRO A 170 3.40 -19.55 -8.60
CA PRO A 170 2.03 -20.06 -8.53
C PRO A 170 1.11 -19.32 -7.57
N GLY A 171 1.66 -18.52 -6.65
CA GLY A 171 0.88 -17.76 -5.67
C GLY A 171 0.45 -16.38 -6.19
N ILE A 172 0.94 -15.94 -7.35
CA ILE A 172 0.61 -14.64 -7.92
C ILE A 172 -0.72 -14.71 -8.68
N TYR A 173 -1.60 -13.77 -8.39
CA TYR A 173 -2.75 -13.49 -9.23
C TYR A 173 -2.31 -12.75 -10.49
N LYS A 174 -2.05 -13.48 -11.58
CA LYS A 174 -1.45 -12.95 -12.83
C LYS A 174 -2.13 -11.69 -13.39
N PRO A 175 -3.48 -11.54 -13.36
CA PRO A 175 -4.13 -10.31 -13.84
C PRO A 175 -3.67 -9.05 -13.11
N SER A 176 -3.23 -9.17 -11.84
CA SER A 176 -2.69 -8.01 -11.11
C SER A 176 -1.36 -7.51 -11.69
N LEU A 177 -0.49 -8.41 -12.15
CA LEU A 177 0.76 -8.03 -12.80
C LEU A 177 0.52 -7.35 -14.14
N GLU A 178 -0.45 -7.85 -14.91
CA GLU A 178 -0.83 -7.26 -16.19
C GLU A 178 -1.40 -5.85 -16.02
N ALA A 179 -2.18 -5.60 -14.96
CA ALA A 179 -2.77 -4.29 -14.67
C ALA A 179 -1.74 -3.23 -14.23
N ILE A 180 -0.64 -3.64 -13.58
CA ILE A 180 0.41 -2.73 -13.12
C ILE A 180 1.34 -2.30 -14.27
N GLY A 181 1.47 -3.14 -15.30
CA GLY A 181 2.40 -2.92 -16.40
C GLY A 181 3.83 -3.37 -16.10
N GLU A 182 4.79 -2.85 -16.86
CA GLU A 182 6.19 -3.28 -16.75
C GLU A 182 6.87 -2.63 -15.53
N LEU A 183 7.33 -3.46 -14.58
CA LEU A 183 8.24 -3.04 -13.52
C LEU A 183 9.58 -3.77 -13.63
N PRO A 184 10.71 -3.07 -13.37
CA PRO A 184 12.02 -3.68 -13.37
C PRO A 184 12.25 -4.56 -12.13
N ALA A 185 13.18 -5.50 -12.25
CA ALA A 185 13.72 -6.28 -11.15
C ALA A 185 14.34 -5.36 -10.11
N GLY A 186 14.26 -5.75 -8.85
CA GLY A 186 14.67 -4.94 -7.70
C GLY A 186 13.63 -3.94 -7.22
N THR A 187 12.55 -3.70 -7.97
CA THR A 187 11.46 -2.82 -7.53
C THR A 187 10.79 -3.37 -6.29
N VAL A 188 10.60 -2.51 -5.29
CA VAL A 188 9.84 -2.86 -4.08
C VAL A 188 8.34 -2.73 -4.36
N VAL A 189 7.59 -3.77 -4.04
CA VAL A 189 6.14 -3.88 -4.29
C VAL A 189 5.39 -4.20 -2.99
N ALA A 190 4.16 -3.71 -2.93
CA ALA A 190 3.19 -4.08 -1.91
C ALA A 190 2.47 -5.37 -2.32
N VAL A 191 2.21 -6.26 -1.36
CA VAL A 191 1.52 -7.54 -1.61
C VAL A 191 0.18 -7.53 -0.90
N TYR A 192 -0.87 -7.73 -1.69
CA TYR A 192 -2.27 -7.78 -1.28
C TYR A 192 -2.81 -9.19 -1.48
N ALA A 193 -3.75 -9.62 -0.65
CA ALA A 193 -4.48 -10.85 -0.90
C ALA A 193 -5.82 -10.52 -1.55
N ILE A 194 -6.32 -11.40 -2.42
CA ILE A 194 -7.65 -11.26 -3.00
C ILE A 194 -8.70 -11.17 -1.87
N GLY A 195 -9.45 -10.07 -1.85
CA GLY A 195 -10.48 -9.78 -0.84
C GLY A 195 -9.99 -9.00 0.39
N LEU A 196 -8.70 -8.64 0.49
CA LEU A 196 -8.19 -7.74 1.52
C LEU A 196 -8.01 -6.33 0.98
N GLN A 197 -8.43 -5.32 1.77
CA GLN A 197 -8.25 -3.90 1.43
C GLN A 197 -6.84 -3.38 1.73
N HIS A 198 -6.14 -4.06 2.63
CA HIS A 198 -4.84 -3.63 3.14
C HIS A 198 -3.73 -4.59 2.71
N PRO A 199 -2.53 -4.09 2.39
CA PRO A 199 -1.40 -4.95 2.13
C PRO A 199 -0.98 -5.64 3.43
N PHE A 200 -0.55 -6.88 3.30
CA PHE A 200 -0.06 -7.69 4.43
C PHE A 200 1.44 -7.96 4.34
N MET A 201 2.07 -7.65 3.21
CA MET A 201 3.49 -7.89 2.98
C MET A 201 4.07 -6.84 2.03
N ILE A 202 5.36 -6.56 2.20
CA ILE A 202 6.22 -5.79 1.30
C ILE A 202 7.32 -6.72 0.83
N GLY A 203 7.60 -6.70 -0.46
CA GLY A 203 8.63 -7.52 -1.03
C GLY A 203 9.36 -6.86 -2.19
N ARG A 204 10.44 -7.49 -2.65
CA ARG A 204 11.27 -7.01 -3.75
C ARG A 204 11.15 -7.96 -4.93
N LEU A 205 10.85 -7.42 -6.11
CA LEU A 205 10.81 -8.23 -7.33
C LEU A 205 12.19 -8.81 -7.64
N THR A 206 12.27 -10.12 -7.86
CA THR A 206 13.51 -10.78 -8.31
C THR A 206 13.74 -10.62 -9.81
N TYR A 207 12.66 -10.51 -10.58
CA TYR A 207 12.67 -10.39 -12.05
C TYR A 207 11.75 -9.27 -12.52
N ASN A 208 11.90 -8.83 -13.77
CA ASN A 208 10.96 -7.89 -14.38
C ASN A 208 9.57 -8.53 -14.53
N VAL A 209 8.51 -7.73 -14.53
CA VAL A 209 7.12 -8.22 -14.64
C VAL A 209 6.90 -9.08 -15.89
N ARG A 210 7.43 -8.67 -17.04
CA ARG A 210 7.32 -9.45 -18.29
C ARG A 210 7.94 -10.84 -18.17
N THR A 211 9.07 -10.95 -17.47
CA THR A 211 9.72 -12.25 -17.23
C THR A 211 8.84 -13.10 -16.32
N ILE A 212 8.30 -12.53 -15.24
CA ILE A 212 7.45 -13.23 -14.27
C ILE A 212 6.21 -13.83 -14.94
N LEU A 213 5.56 -13.11 -15.87
CA LEU A 213 4.37 -13.59 -16.58
C LEU A 213 4.63 -14.87 -17.40
N GLY A 214 5.84 -15.03 -17.96
CA GLY A 214 6.26 -16.20 -18.73
C GLY A 214 6.84 -17.34 -17.90
N MET A 215 7.07 -17.15 -16.60
CA MET A 215 7.64 -18.18 -15.72
C MET A 215 6.59 -19.20 -15.28
N GLN A 216 7.04 -20.43 -15.03
CA GLN A 216 6.21 -21.52 -14.48
C GLN A 216 6.58 -21.87 -13.03
N THR A 217 7.85 -21.66 -12.65
CA THR A 217 8.36 -21.93 -11.30
C THR A 217 9.42 -20.89 -10.95
N GLY A 218 9.69 -20.73 -9.65
CA GLY A 218 10.73 -19.84 -9.13
C GLY A 218 10.20 -18.84 -8.11
N ASN A 219 11.14 -18.22 -7.38
CA ASN A 219 10.88 -17.08 -6.51
C ASN A 219 10.79 -15.82 -7.36
N VAL A 220 9.74 -15.05 -7.15
CA VAL A 220 9.41 -13.85 -7.92
C VAL A 220 9.41 -12.60 -7.07
N VAL A 221 9.12 -12.75 -5.76
CA VAL A 221 9.17 -11.65 -4.80
C VAL A 221 9.80 -12.11 -3.50
N GLU A 222 10.95 -11.52 -3.19
CA GLU A 222 11.67 -11.72 -1.94
C GLU A 222 10.95 -11.02 -0.78
N ASN A 223 10.86 -11.71 0.36
CA ASN A 223 10.14 -11.23 1.52
C ASN A 223 10.97 -10.27 2.39
N LEU A 224 10.62 -8.99 2.30
CA LEU A 224 11.22 -7.94 3.12
C LEU A 224 10.49 -7.83 4.46
N HIS A 225 9.22 -7.45 4.44
CA HIS A 225 8.47 -7.11 5.65
C HIS A 225 7.06 -7.65 5.58
N THR A 226 6.58 -8.27 6.66
CA THR A 226 5.26 -8.92 6.73
C THR A 226 4.50 -8.49 7.96
N MET A 227 3.18 -8.52 7.87
CA MET A 227 2.31 -8.35 9.02
C MET A 227 2.61 -9.41 10.08
N GLY A 228 2.79 -8.98 11.32
CA GLY A 228 3.10 -9.86 12.45
C GLY A 228 4.58 -10.18 12.64
N ASP A 229 5.49 -9.60 11.84
CA ASP A 229 6.92 -9.67 12.12
C ASP A 229 7.34 -8.72 13.26
N GLY A 230 8.60 -8.80 13.69
CA GLY A 230 9.09 -8.00 14.83
C GLY A 230 9.06 -6.49 14.56
N LEU A 231 9.27 -6.07 13.30
CA LEU A 231 9.18 -4.65 12.94
C LEU A 231 7.72 -4.15 12.99
N TRP A 232 6.79 -4.99 12.53
CA TRP A 232 5.36 -4.72 12.61
C TRP A 232 4.88 -4.61 14.06
N GLU A 233 5.33 -5.52 14.93
CA GLU A 233 4.98 -5.53 16.34
C GLU A 233 5.54 -4.30 17.06
N HIS A 234 6.77 -3.89 16.73
CA HIS A 234 7.40 -2.69 17.27
C HIS A 234 6.74 -1.38 16.78
N SER A 235 6.05 -1.42 15.64
CA SER A 235 5.38 -0.24 15.05
C SER A 235 4.02 0.11 15.67
N LYS A 236 3.61 -0.58 16.73
CA LYS A 236 2.33 -0.34 17.45
C LYS A 236 2.28 1.05 18.11
#